data_AF-A0A6A7LGF6-F1
#
_entry.id   AF-A0A6A7LGF6-F1
#
_cell.length_a   1.000
_cell.length_b   1.000
_cell.length_c   1.000
_cell.angle_alpha   90.00
_cell.angle_beta   90.00
_cell.angle_gamma   90.00
#
_symmetry.space_group_name_H-M   'P 1'
#
loop_
_entity.id
_entity.type
_entity.pdbx_description
1 polymer ?
#
loop_
_entity_poly.entity_id
_entity_poly.type
_entity_poly.pdbx_seq_one_letter_code
_entity_poly.pdbx_strand_id
1 'polypeptide(L)' 'MVLLARLGLSDSGTLGGVVYECMRCGTQVTVEELSRLPEIKCICGFRVFRKARQPIVKQLKAV' A
#
# COMPACT_ATOMS: atom_id res chain seq x y z
N MET A 1 8.73 20.11 10.45
CA MET A 1 7.45 19.79 9.77
C MET A 1 7.45 18.36 9.18
N VAL A 2 7.90 17.32 9.91
CA VAL A 2 7.80 15.91 9.46
C VAL A 2 7.37 14.98 10.61
N LEU A 3 6.66 15.50 11.60
CA LEU A 3 6.27 14.75 12.81
C LEU A 3 4.83 14.22 12.79
N LEU A 4 4.20 14.08 11.61
CA LEU A 4 2.81 13.62 11.46
C LEU A 4 2.62 12.37 10.58
N ALA A 5 3.69 11.69 10.16
CA ALA A 5 3.58 10.44 9.37
C ALA A 5 3.58 9.16 10.23
N ARG A 6 3.12 9.24 11.48
CA ARG A 6 2.93 8.08 12.38
C ARG A 6 1.48 7.83 12.81
N LEU A 7 0.51 8.56 12.25
CA LEU A 7 -0.88 8.13 12.29
C LEU A 7 -1.20 7.46 10.96
N GLY A 8 -0.82 6.19 10.87
CA GLY A 8 -1.34 5.25 9.88
C GLY A 8 -2.82 5.01 10.14
N LEU A 9 -3.64 5.98 9.75
CA LEU A 9 -5.08 5.87 9.64
C LEU A 9 -5.43 6.05 8.15
N SER A 10 -5.08 5.04 7.36
CA SER A 10 -5.85 4.71 6.15
C SER A 10 -6.69 3.47 6.47
N ASP A 11 -7.55 3.63 7.47
CA ASP A 11 -8.71 2.77 7.71
C ASP A 11 -9.81 3.21 6.73
N SER A 12 -9.57 3.00 5.44
CA SER A 12 -10.67 3.00 4.48
C SER A 12 -11.13 1.56 4.35
N GLY A 13 -11.99 1.15 5.29
CA GLY A 13 -12.86 -0.02 5.19
C GLY A 13 -13.85 0.11 4.02
N THR A 14 -13.36 0.46 2.84
CA THR A 14 -14.06 0.32 1.57
C THR A 14 -13.64 -1.00 0.95
N LEU A 15 -14.63 -1.78 0.54
CA LEU A 15 -14.54 -3.17 0.09
C LEU A 15 -13.73 -3.37 -1.22
N GLY A 16 -12.86 -2.43 -1.63
CA GLY A 16 -12.20 -2.47 -2.95
C GLY A 16 -10.84 -1.79 -3.09
N GLY A 17 -10.31 -1.10 -2.07
CA GLY A 17 -9.03 -0.40 -2.20
C GLY A 17 -7.82 -1.33 -2.09
N VAL A 18 -7.16 -1.67 -3.20
CA VAL A 18 -5.87 -2.39 -3.17
C VAL A 18 -4.74 -1.40 -2.91
N VAL A 19 -4.05 -1.58 -1.77
CA VAL A 19 -2.88 -0.79 -1.39
C VAL A 19 -1.60 -1.56 -1.74
N TYR A 20 -0.63 -0.84 -2.30
CA TYR A 20 0.71 -1.32 -2.59
C TYR A 20 1.74 -0.61 -1.72
N GLU A 21 2.84 -1.26 -1.42
CA GLU A 21 3.91 -0.71 -0.60
C GLU A 21 5.25 -0.83 -1.32
N CYS A 22 6.02 0.26 -1.36
CA CYS A 22 7.35 0.23 -1.98
C CYS A 22 8.36 -0.53 -1.10
N MET A 23 9.11 -1.46 -1.69
CA MET A 23 10.11 -2.25 -0.97
C MET A 23 11.32 -1.44 -0.46
N ARG A 24 11.56 -0.23 -0.99
CA ARG A 24 12.72 0.60 -0.61
C ARG A 24 12.39 1.64 0.47
N CYS A 25 11.30 2.39 0.30
CA CYS A 25 10.92 3.47 1.22
C CYS A 25 9.71 3.13 2.12
N GLY A 26 9.05 1.99 1.91
CA GLY A 26 7.89 1.58 2.72
C GLY A 26 6.65 2.45 2.54
N THR A 27 6.64 3.35 1.55
CA THR A 27 5.47 4.21 1.29
C THR A 27 4.33 3.39 0.72
N GLN A 28 3.16 3.53 1.33
CA GLN A 28 1.90 2.94 0.87
C GLN A 28 1.28 3.85 -0.19
N VAL A 29 0.90 3.26 -1.32
CA VAL A 29 0.33 3.94 -2.50
C VAL A 29 -0.82 3.13 -3.05
N THR A 30 -1.84 3.81 -3.57
CA THR A 30 -3.05 3.16 -4.12
C THR A 30 -2.91 2.90 -5.63
N VAL A 31 -3.74 1.99 -6.16
CA VAL A 31 -3.79 1.71 -7.61
C VAL A 31 -4.05 2.97 -8.43
N GLU A 32 -4.91 3.87 -7.94
CA GLU A 32 -5.29 5.10 -8.63
C GLU A 32 -4.14 6.10 -8.75
N GLU A 33 -3.26 6.15 -7.77
CA GLU A 33 -2.06 6.98 -7.82
C GLU A 33 -1.06 6.41 -8.83
N LEU A 34 -0.91 5.09 -8.89
CA LEU A 34 -0.05 4.39 -9.85
C LEU A 34 -0.54 4.52 -11.30
N SER A 35 -1.85 4.56 -11.53
CA SER A 35 -2.43 4.68 -12.88
C SER A 35 -2.40 6.11 -13.44
N ARG A 36 -2.24 7.12 -12.58
CA ARG A 36 -2.05 8.53 -12.99
C ARG A 36 -0.66 8.79 -13.56
N LEU A 37 0.33 7.97 -13.18
CA LEU A 37 1.68 8.06 -13.74
C LEU A 37 1.78 7.12 -14.96
N PRO A 38 2.42 7.55 -16.06
CA PRO A 38 2.59 6.74 -17.26
C PRO A 38 3.48 5.50 -17.05
N GLU A 39 4.20 5.42 -15.91
CA GLU A 39 4.99 4.27 -15.50
C GLU A 39 4.77 3.96 -14.01
N ILE A 40 4.72 2.67 -13.65
CA ILE A 40 4.65 2.21 -12.26
C ILE A 40 6.02 2.43 -11.59
N LYS A 41 6.17 3.60 -10.97
CA LYS A 41 7.37 4.04 -10.26
C LYS A 41 6.97 4.63 -8.92
N CYS A 42 7.77 4.37 -7.89
CA CYS A 42 7.68 5.11 -6.65
C CYS A 42 8.39 6.46 -6.80
N ILE A 43 8.01 7.45 -5.98
CA ILE A 43 8.72 8.74 -5.86
C ILE A 43 10.22 8.57 -5.56
N CYS A 44 10.65 7.43 -5.01
CA CYS A 44 12.05 7.11 -4.77
C CYS A 44 12.79 6.52 -5.99
N GLY A 45 12.13 6.40 -7.15
CA GLY A 45 12.68 5.83 -8.39
C GLY A 45 12.67 4.30 -8.46
N PHE A 46 12.26 3.61 -7.38
CA PHE A 46 12.17 2.15 -7.34
C PHE A 46 10.86 1.64 -7.96
N ARG A 47 10.89 0.47 -8.62
CA ARG A 47 9.76 -0.08 -9.40
C ARG A 47 9.07 -1.28 -8.76
N VAL A 48 9.60 -1.83 -7.68
CA VAL A 48 9.07 -3.04 -7.04
C VAL A 48 8.18 -2.65 -5.86
N PHE A 49 6.92 -3.07 -5.94
CA PHE A 49 5.91 -2.88 -4.91
C PHE A 49 5.39 -4.23 -4.41
N ARG A 50 5.13 -4.34 -3.11
CA ARG A 50 4.42 -5.47 -2.51
C ARG A 50 2.95 -5.13 -2.34
N LYS A 51 2.04 -6.05 -2.64
CA LYS A 51 0.61 -5.88 -2.34
C LYS A 51 0.41 -6.03 -0.84
N ALA A 52 -0.21 -5.04 -0.20
CA ALA A 52 -0.51 -5.12 1.22
C ALA A 52 -1.52 -6.25 1.49
N ARG A 53 -1.33 -6.97 2.60
CA ARG A 53 -2.28 -7.98 3.03
C ARG A 53 -3.61 -7.29 3.34
N GLN A 54 -4.68 -7.73 2.67
CA GLN A 54 -6.01 -7.22 2.98
C GLN A 54 -6.36 -7.52 4.46
N PRO A 55 -7.09 -6.63 5.13
CA PRO A 55 -7.48 -6.80 6.54
C PRO A 55 -8.52 -7.92 6.75
N ILE A 56 -8.87 -8.67 5.69
CA ILE A 56 -9.74 -9.84 5.80
C ILE A 56 -9.01 -11.00 6.47
N VAL A 57 -9.59 -11.51 7.54
CA VAL A 57 -9.07 -12.67 8.28
C VAL A 57 -9.16 -13.90 7.39
N LYS A 58 -8.03 -14.55 7.17
CA LYS A 58 -7.98 -15.85 6.48
C LYS A 58 -8.07 -16.94 7.54
N GLN A 59 -9.10 -17.77 7.48
CA GLN A 59 -9.19 -18.97 8.31
C GLN A 59 -8.27 -20.04 7.73
N LEU A 60 -7.29 -20.47 8.52
CA LEU A 60 -6.40 -21.58 8.18
C LEU A 60 -6.78 -22.76 9.06
N LYS A 61 -6.97 -23.94 8.44
CA LYS A 61 -7.13 -25.17 9.21
C LYS A 61 -5.77 -25.52 9.81
N ALA A 62 -5.72 -25.69 11.13
CA ALA A 62 -4.61 -26.39 11.75
C ALA A 62 -4.70 -27.87 11.34
N VAL A 63 -3.54 -28.52 11.15
CA VAL A 63 -3.43 -29.98 10.93
C VAL A 63 -4.31 -30.73 11.92
#